data_AF-A7N7X5-F1
#
_entry.id   AF-A7N7X5-F1
#
_cell.length_a   1.000
_cell.length_b   1.000
_cell.length_c   1.000
_cell.angle_alpha   90.00
_cell.angle_beta   90.00
_cell.angle_gamma   90.00
#
_symmetry.space_group_name_H-M   'P 1'
#
loop_
_entity.id
_entity.type
_entity.pdbx_description
1 polymer ?
#
loop_
_entity_poly.entity_id
_entity_poly.type
_entity_poly.pdbx_seq_one_letter_code
_entity_poly.pdbx_strand_id
1 'polypeptide(L)'
;MSRLSMLFLSVFAFSIQAVEVGTLPGELVVQSGTAQYQLPISVPKGRGGNSPQLSLVYSSGGTPSGVIGSGFSLTGMPTISRCGSQQTIDSQVRAVQYRRFSR
;
A
#
# COMPACT_ATOMS: atom_id res chain seq x y z
N MET A 1 49.17 -57.06 15.62
CA MET A 1 49.33 -56.33 14.34
C MET A 1 47.94 -56.20 13.72
N SER A 2 47.14 -55.26 14.21
CA SER A 2 47.01 -53.89 13.70
C SER A 2 46.42 -53.84 12.29
N ARG A 3 45.10 -53.62 12.21
CA ARG A 3 44.42 -52.77 11.21
C ARG A 3 43.17 -52.19 11.88
N LEU A 4 43.38 -51.21 12.76
CA LEU A 4 43.22 -49.79 12.50
C LEU A 4 41.77 -49.42 12.11
N SER A 5 41.00 -49.20 13.18
CA SER A 5 39.83 -48.33 13.26
C SER A 5 39.92 -47.13 12.29
N MET A 6 39.02 -47.05 11.31
CA MET A 6 38.80 -45.82 10.54
C MET A 6 37.44 -45.21 10.90
N LEU A 7 37.57 -44.06 11.54
CA LEU A 7 36.57 -43.08 11.96
C LEU A 7 35.36 -42.95 11.04
N PHE A 8 34.21 -42.98 11.70
CA PHE A 8 32.88 -42.61 11.24
C PHE A 8 32.89 -41.16 10.72
N LEU A 9 32.94 -40.96 9.40
CA LEU A 9 32.86 -39.64 8.79
C LEU A 9 31.39 -39.17 8.84
N SER A 10 31.00 -38.60 9.97
CA SER A 10 29.73 -37.87 10.12
C SER A 10 29.79 -36.63 9.24
N VAL A 11 29.17 -36.71 8.07
CA VAL A 11 28.90 -35.54 7.22
C VAL A 11 27.76 -34.78 7.89
N PHE A 12 28.08 -33.69 8.58
CA PHE A 12 27.09 -32.76 9.11
C PHE A 12 26.55 -31.92 7.95
N ALA A 13 25.44 -32.34 7.36
CA ALA A 13 24.76 -31.59 6.31
C ALA A 13 24.12 -30.33 6.92
N PHE A 14 24.72 -29.17 6.66
CA PHE A 14 24.12 -27.88 7.01
C PHE A 14 22.95 -27.63 6.05
N SER A 15 21.72 -27.86 6.51
CA SER A 15 20.52 -27.56 5.72
C SER A 15 20.30 -26.04 5.71
N ILE A 16 20.45 -25.41 4.55
CA ILE A 16 20.02 -24.02 4.34
C ILE A 16 18.49 -24.04 4.30
N GLN A 17 17.84 -23.63 5.38
CA GLN A 17 16.40 -23.36 5.37
C GLN A 17 16.15 -22.04 4.65
N ALA A 18 15.51 -22.09 3.49
CA ALA A 18 14.91 -20.91 2.88
C ALA A 18 13.71 -20.50 3.74
N VAL A 19 13.75 -19.27 4.27
CA VAL A 19 12.57 -18.65 4.87
C VAL A 19 11.65 -18.26 3.73
N GLU A 20 10.45 -18.85 3.70
CA GLU A 20 9.41 -18.43 2.78
C GLU A 20 9.03 -16.98 3.10
N VAL A 21 9.46 -16.06 2.24
CA VAL A 21 8.94 -14.69 2.26
C VAL A 21 7.58 -14.73 1.56
N GLY A 22 6.52 -14.51 2.34
CA GLY A 22 5.16 -14.60 1.81
C GLY A 22 4.93 -13.73 0.58
N THR A 23 3.96 -14.11 -0.25
CA THR A 23 3.59 -13.35 -1.44
C THR A 23 2.71 -12.15 -1.07
N LEU A 24 2.92 -11.02 -1.74
CA LEU A 24 1.98 -9.91 -1.69
C LEU A 24 0.76 -10.24 -2.58
N PRO A 25 -0.48 -9.98 -2.14
CA PRO A 25 -1.69 -10.22 -2.93
C PRO A 25 -1.90 -9.16 -4.03
N GLY A 26 -0.82 -8.58 -4.55
CA GLY A 26 -0.88 -7.52 -5.55
C GLY A 26 -0.84 -8.05 -6.97
N GLU A 27 -1.50 -7.32 -7.88
CA GLU A 27 -1.59 -7.66 -9.30
C GLU A 27 -0.73 -6.71 -10.13
N LEU A 28 0.06 -7.27 -11.06
CA LEU A 28 0.86 -6.52 -12.03
C LEU A 28 0.23 -6.65 -13.41
N VAL A 29 0.00 -5.51 -14.05
CA VAL A 29 -0.53 -5.42 -15.41
C VAL A 29 0.34 -4.46 -16.22
N VAL A 30 0.72 -4.87 -17.42
CA VAL A 30 1.43 -4.00 -18.36
C VAL A 30 0.50 -3.69 -19.53
N GLN A 31 0.18 -2.41 -19.73
CA GLN A 31 -0.68 -1.95 -20.82
C GLN A 31 -0.07 -0.72 -21.47
N SER A 32 -0.05 -0.69 -22.80
CA SER A 32 0.43 0.45 -23.60
C SER A 32 1.82 0.96 -23.19
N GLY A 33 2.74 0.05 -22.85
CA GLY A 33 4.10 0.39 -22.43
C GLY A 33 4.23 0.94 -21.01
N THR A 34 3.16 0.93 -20.23
CA THR A 34 3.16 1.35 -18.82
C THR A 34 2.92 0.15 -17.90
N ALA A 35 3.76 -0.02 -16.88
CA ALA A 35 3.55 -1.01 -15.83
C ALA A 35 2.66 -0.44 -14.73
N GLN A 36 1.60 -1.17 -14.41
CA GLN A 36 0.63 -0.87 -13.36
C GLN A 36 0.67 -1.97 -12.31
N TYR A 37 0.83 -1.61 -11.03
CA TYR A 37 0.79 -2.57 -9.93
C TYR A 37 -0.22 -2.12 -8.89
N GLN A 38 -1.14 -3.00 -8.51
CA GLN A 38 -2.16 -2.72 -7.51
C GLN A 38 -2.04 -3.71 -6.34
N LEU A 39 -1.82 -3.18 -5.14
CA LEU A 39 -1.70 -3.95 -3.91
C LEU A 39 -2.85 -3.57 -2.96
N PRO A 40 -3.85 -4.44 -2.75
CA PRO A 40 -4.91 -4.19 -1.80
C PRO A 40 -4.37 -4.18 -0.36
N ILE A 41 -4.86 -3.24 0.46
CA ILE A 41 -4.47 -3.12 1.86
C ILE A 41 -5.60 -3.66 2.72
N SER A 42 -5.32 -4.73 3.47
CA SER A 42 -6.28 -5.28 4.43
C SER A 42 -6.41 -4.36 5.64
N VAL A 43 -7.60 -3.82 5.85
CA VAL A 43 -7.93 -3.01 7.01
C VAL A 43 -8.94 -3.74 7.91
N PRO A 44 -8.85 -3.57 9.25
CA PRO A 44 -9.85 -4.13 10.15
C PRO A 44 -11.20 -3.44 9.94
N LYS A 45 -12.29 -4.17 10.18
CA LYS A 45 -13.64 -3.59 10.16
C LYS A 45 -13.73 -2.46 11.19
N GLY A 46 -14.11 -1.26 10.75
CA GLY A 46 -14.36 -0.12 11.62
C GLY A 46 -15.70 -0.22 12.35
N ARG A 47 -15.91 0.72 13.27
CA ARG A 47 -17.17 0.82 14.03
C ARG A 47 -18.35 1.05 13.07
N GLY A 48 -19.45 0.36 13.34
CA GLY A 48 -20.66 0.41 12.49
C GLY A 48 -20.53 -0.34 11.15
N GLY A 49 -19.52 -1.22 10.99
CA GLY A 49 -19.31 -1.97 9.75
C GLY A 49 -18.60 -1.18 8.65
N ASN A 50 -18.22 0.07 8.92
CA ASN A 50 -17.53 0.92 7.96
C ASN A 50 -16.07 0.47 7.82
N SER A 51 -15.66 0.07 6.62
CA SER A 51 -14.29 -0.30 6.30
C SER A 51 -13.90 0.34 4.97
N PRO A 52 -12.88 1.22 4.93
CA PRO A 52 -12.42 1.78 3.66
C PRO A 52 -11.78 0.67 2.81
N GLN A 53 -11.98 0.73 1.50
CA GLN A 53 -11.29 -0.15 0.56
C GLN A 53 -10.01 0.54 0.10
N LEU A 54 -8.88 0.27 0.75
CA LEU A 54 -7.61 0.91 0.45
C LEU A 54 -6.76 0.07 -0.50
N SER A 55 -6.02 0.72 -1.40
CA SER A 55 -5.02 0.06 -2.25
C SER A 55 -3.84 0.97 -2.52
N LEU A 56 -2.63 0.39 -2.50
CA LEU A 56 -1.43 1.02 -3.01
C LEU A 56 -1.35 0.76 -4.51
N VAL A 57 -1.22 1.81 -5.31
CA VAL A 57 -1.17 1.74 -6.77
C VAL A 57 0.13 2.35 -7.27
N TYR A 58 0.84 1.63 -8.14
CA TYR A 58 2.03 2.11 -8.82
C TYR A 58 1.81 2.16 -10.33
N SER A 59 2.29 3.24 -10.96
CA SER A 59 2.30 3.44 -12.41
C SER A 59 3.70 3.89 -12.84
N SER A 60 4.33 3.17 -13.75
CA SER A 60 5.65 3.56 -14.30
C SER A 60 5.60 4.85 -15.14
N GLY A 61 4.43 5.20 -15.67
CA GLY A 61 4.17 6.46 -16.38
C GLY A 61 3.54 7.53 -15.47
N GLY A 62 3.48 7.28 -14.16
CA GLY A 62 2.90 8.18 -13.17
C GLY A 62 3.75 9.43 -12.91
N THR A 63 3.17 10.37 -12.15
CA THR A 63 3.86 11.62 -11.79
C THR A 63 5.12 11.37 -10.93
N PRO A 64 6.21 12.11 -11.16
CA PRO A 64 7.45 11.97 -10.38
C PRO A 64 7.30 12.39 -8.91
N SER A 65 6.35 13.28 -8.64
CA SER A 65 6.07 13.85 -7.33
C SER A 65 4.70 13.36 -6.84
N GLY A 66 4.71 12.28 -6.07
CA GLY A 66 3.55 11.75 -5.35
C GLY A 66 3.70 11.94 -3.85
N VAL A 67 2.57 12.00 -3.13
CA VAL A 67 2.53 12.16 -1.65
C VAL A 67 3.29 11.03 -0.92
N ILE A 68 3.41 9.87 -1.56
CA ILE A 68 4.06 8.68 -1.02
C ILE A 68 5.25 8.18 -1.86
N GLY A 69 5.71 8.99 -2.83
CA GLY A 69 6.81 8.65 -3.72
C GLY A 69 6.48 8.78 -5.21
N SER A 70 7.50 8.69 -6.05
CA SER A 70 7.38 8.77 -7.52
C SER A 70 6.65 7.55 -8.08
N GLY A 71 5.63 7.79 -8.91
CA GLY A 71 4.82 6.73 -9.52
C GLY A 71 3.88 5.99 -8.56
N PHE A 72 3.96 6.22 -7.24
CA PHE A 72 3.10 5.61 -6.23
C PHE A 72 1.94 6.53 -5.83
N SER A 73 0.76 5.94 -5.63
CA SER A 73 -0.43 6.60 -5.13
C SER A 73 -1.22 5.68 -4.19
N LEU A 74 -1.92 6.27 -3.22
CA LEU A 74 -2.82 5.56 -2.32
C LEU A 74 -4.27 5.87 -2.72
N THR A 75 -5.08 4.84 -2.93
CA THR A 75 -6.49 4.99 -3.31
C THR A 75 -7.42 4.53 -2.19
N GLY A 76 -8.68 4.96 -2.27
CA GLY A 76 -9.72 4.59 -1.31
C GLY A 76 -9.76 5.39 0.00
N MET A 77 -8.90 6.41 0.12
CA MET A 77 -8.91 7.30 1.26
C MET A 77 -10.01 8.37 1.08
N PRO A 78 -10.87 8.62 2.09
CA PRO A 78 -11.84 9.69 2.00
C PRO A 78 -11.13 11.05 2.02
N THR A 79 -11.43 11.89 1.04
CA THR A 79 -10.98 13.28 1.02
C THR A 79 -12.10 14.17 1.51
N ILE A 80 -11.86 14.93 2.58
CA ILE A 80 -12.81 15.93 3.07
C ILE A 80 -12.37 17.29 2.54
N SER A 81 -13.20 17.90 1.71
CA SER A 81 -13.04 19.28 1.24
C SER A 81 -14.18 20.16 1.76
N ARG A 82 -13.95 21.47 1.83
CA ARG A 82 -15.02 22.41 2.16
C ARG A 82 -15.99 22.49 0.98
N CYS A 83 -17.27 22.29 1.24
CA CYS A 83 -18.35 22.56 0.30
C CYS A 83 -18.92 23.96 0.53
N GLY A 84 -19.50 24.57 -0.51
CA GLY A 84 -20.30 25.79 -0.34
C GLY A 84 -21.56 25.50 0.48
N SER A 85 -22.08 26.51 1.17
CA SER A 85 -23.35 26.38 1.88
C SER A 85 -24.53 26.25 0.91
N GLN A 86 -25.51 25.41 1.26
CA GLN A 86 -26.71 25.15 0.48
C GLN A 86 -27.96 25.63 1.21
N GLN A 87 -28.94 26.18 0.48
CA GLN A 87 -30.19 26.69 1.06
C GLN A 87 -30.93 25.64 1.90
N THR A 88 -30.93 24.38 1.46
CA THR A 88 -31.68 23.28 2.11
C THR A 88 -31.08 22.86 3.45
N ILE A 89 -29.75 22.99 3.62
CA ILE A 89 -29.02 22.50 4.80
C ILE A 89 -28.65 23.68 5.71
N ASP A 90 -28.17 24.77 5.12
CA ASP A 90 -27.56 25.90 5.82
C ASP A 90 -28.43 27.16 5.82
N SER A 91 -29.65 27.10 5.24
CA SER A 91 -30.57 28.23 5.06
C SER A 91 -30.03 29.44 4.28
N GLN A 92 -28.88 29.27 3.63
CA GLN A 92 -28.19 30.29 2.84
C GLN A 92 -27.37 29.65 1.73
N VAL A 93 -27.17 30.38 0.63
CA VAL A 93 -26.27 29.99 -0.45
C VAL A 93 -25.05 30.90 -0.43
N ARG A 94 -23.87 30.34 -0.21
CA ARG A 94 -22.59 31.06 -0.15
C ARG A 94 -21.44 30.17 -0.60
N ALA A 95 -20.50 30.76 -1.34
CA ALA A 95 -19.27 30.10 -1.75
C ALA A 95 -18.34 29.78 -0.55
N VAL A 96 -17.38 28.88 -0.77
CA VAL A 96 -16.36 28.54 0.23
C VAL A 96 -15.50 29.76 0.55
N GLN A 97 -15.49 30.18 1.81
CA GLN A 97 -14.68 31.31 2.29
C GLN A 97 -13.50 30.80 3.12
N TYR A 98 -12.28 31.18 2.75
CA TYR A 98 -11.08 30.97 3.55
C TYR A 98 -10.83 32.22 4.38
N ARG A 99 -10.90 32.10 5.70
CA ARG A 99 -10.55 33.21 6.59
C ARG A 99 -9.06 33.49 6.46
N ARG A 100 -8.70 34.66 5.94
CA ARG A 100 -7.32 35.14 5.94
C ARG A 100 -7.01 35.66 7.35
N PHE A 101 -6.12 35.01 8.07
CA PHE A 101 -5.53 35.59 9.28
C PHE A 101 -4.49 36.62 8.83
N SER A 102 -4.76 37.91 9.02
CA SER A 102 -3.72 38.94 9.00
C SER A 102 -2.93 38.83 10.30
N ARG A 103 -1.59 38.80 10.19
CA ARG A 103 -0.70 39.02 11.34
C ARG A 103 -0.73 40.48 11.74
#